data_AF-W7JJE5-F1
#
_entry.id   AF-W7JJE5-F1
#
_cell.length_a   1.000
_cell.length_b   1.000
_cell.length_c   1.000
_cell.angle_alpha   90.00
_cell.angle_beta   90.00
_cell.angle_gamma   90.00
#
_symmetry.space_group_name_H-M   'P 1'
#
loop_
_entity.id
_entity.type
_entity.pdbx_description
1 polymer ?
#
loop_
_entity_poly.entity_id
_entity_poly.type
_entity_poly.pdbx_seq_one_letter_code
_entity_poly.pdbx_strand_id
1 'polypeptide(L)'
;MKLHCSKILLFALPLNILITSSNVNTHKKPYITPHTSTTTSRVLSECDLYIRKYDNDADMKSVRENFDRQTSQRFEEYEERIKDKRQKRKEQRDKNIQKIIEKDRMDKSLAEKVEKCCLICGCGLGGVAASVGLFGGLGIYGWKTAALATAKEAAKDAAMAAGEVARLKAGKDAVIAGIIKEFRVSTVGVPRLESLFTENTYNIVIKIAEAINDEYNASSCLLHRPVADNSICPWVLEKSLAAQEIPGNAFSTYNSIEVAVGTIVTDAETVAERAVETATDEAIQRSIGVVDAKYAICQTAIIASVVAILTNTQNY
;
A
#
# COMPACT_ATOMS: atom_id res chain seq x y z
N MET A 1 2.70 -13.07 41.45
CA MET A 1 2.31 -13.84 40.26
C MET A 1 0.80 -13.88 40.15
N LYS A 2 0.23 -13.16 39.18
CA LYS A 2 -1.22 -13.10 38.97
C LYS A 2 -1.69 -14.36 38.22
N LEU A 3 -2.77 -14.94 38.73
CA LEU A 3 -3.39 -16.21 38.36
C LEU A 3 -3.86 -16.21 36.90
N HIS A 4 -3.21 -17.02 36.05
CA HIS A 4 -3.68 -17.34 34.69
C HIS A 4 -4.17 -18.80 34.54
N CYS A 5 -4.18 -19.59 35.62
CA CYS A 5 -4.59 -21.01 35.54
C CYS A 5 -6.10 -21.27 35.50
N SER A 6 -6.96 -20.29 35.81
CA SER A 6 -8.42 -20.52 35.83
C SER A 6 -9.08 -20.48 34.44
N LYS A 7 -8.47 -19.81 33.46
CA LYS A 7 -9.03 -19.69 32.09
C LYS A 7 -8.85 -20.94 31.23
N ILE A 8 -7.81 -21.75 31.48
CA ILE A 8 -7.50 -22.95 30.68
C ILE A 8 -8.41 -24.14 31.10
N LEU A 9 -8.74 -24.23 32.39
CA LEU A 9 -9.63 -25.28 32.92
C LEU A 9 -11.09 -25.12 32.47
N LEU A 10 -11.57 -23.89 32.26
CA LEU A 10 -12.94 -23.62 31.82
C LEU A 10 -13.22 -24.01 30.36
N PHE A 11 -12.18 -24.13 29.52
CA PHE A 11 -12.32 -24.54 28.12
C PHE A 11 -12.28 -26.07 27.93
N ALA A 12 -11.73 -26.84 28.89
CA ALA A 12 -11.67 -28.31 28.77
C ALA A 12 -13.02 -29.00 29.06
N LEU A 13 -13.85 -28.41 29.92
CA LEU A 13 -15.18 -28.92 30.29
C LEU A 13 -16.19 -28.97 29.12
N PRO A 14 -16.37 -27.92 28.29
CA PRO A 14 -17.33 -27.99 27.18
C PRO A 14 -16.90 -28.94 26.05
N LEU A 15 -15.59 -29.14 25.83
CA LEU A 15 -15.07 -30.04 24.79
C LEU A 15 -15.30 -31.52 25.11
N ASN A 16 -15.22 -31.92 26.39
CA ASN A 16 -15.48 -33.31 26.78
C ASN A 16 -16.98 -33.69 26.80
N ILE A 17 -17.88 -32.71 27.00
CA ILE A 17 -19.33 -32.92 26.94
C ILE A 17 -19.79 -33.13 25.48
N LEU A 18 -19.15 -32.44 24.52
CA LEU A 18 -19.48 -32.57 23.10
C LEU A 18 -19.04 -33.94 22.51
N ILE A 19 -17.94 -34.50 23.00
CA ILE A 19 -17.40 -35.80 22.55
C ILE A 19 -18.17 -36.98 23.13
N THR A 20 -18.77 -36.83 24.33
CA THR A 20 -19.57 -37.89 24.95
C THR A 20 -21.01 -37.93 24.44
N SER A 21 -21.61 -36.81 24.00
CA SER A 21 -22.97 -36.81 23.44
C SER A 21 -23.07 -37.44 22.04
N SER A 22 -21.96 -37.54 21.29
CA SER A 22 -21.96 -38.15 19.96
C SER A 22 -21.88 -39.67 19.97
N ASN A 23 -21.63 -40.31 21.12
CA ASN A 23 -21.41 -41.76 21.22
C ASN A 23 -22.53 -42.54 21.92
N VAL A 24 -23.66 -41.89 22.27
CA VAL A 24 -24.82 -42.55 22.89
C VAL A 24 -26.10 -42.16 22.16
N ASN A 25 -26.33 -42.77 21.00
CA ASN A 25 -27.69 -43.10 20.52
C ASN A 25 -27.63 -43.88 19.21
N THR A 26 -26.98 -45.05 19.25
CA THR A 26 -27.34 -46.14 18.36
C THR A 26 -28.53 -46.86 18.98
N HIS A 27 -29.52 -47.18 18.14
CA HIS A 27 -30.75 -47.93 18.44
C HIS A 27 -31.96 -47.14 18.97
N LYS A 28 -32.75 -46.59 18.05
CA LYS A 28 -34.22 -46.75 18.02
C LYS A 28 -34.78 -46.28 16.69
N LYS A 29 -35.41 -47.20 15.95
CA LYS A 29 -36.28 -46.88 14.80
C LYS A 29 -37.67 -46.50 15.33
N PRO A 30 -38.23 -45.39 14.88
CA PRO A 30 -39.66 -45.29 14.63
C PRO A 30 -39.90 -45.03 13.14
N TYR A 31 -40.67 -45.94 12.56
CA TYR A 31 -41.50 -45.76 11.38
C TYR A 31 -42.06 -44.33 11.27
N ILE A 32 -41.81 -43.65 10.15
CA ILE A 32 -42.49 -42.40 9.81
C ILE A 32 -42.92 -42.46 8.35
N THR A 33 -44.24 -42.49 8.21
CA THR A 33 -45.10 -42.33 7.03
C THR A 33 -44.70 -41.09 6.20
N PRO A 34 -44.75 -41.14 4.85
CA PRO A 34 -44.30 -40.04 4.02
C PRO A 34 -45.31 -38.88 4.04
N HIS A 35 -44.95 -37.78 4.69
CA HIS A 35 -45.56 -36.47 4.44
C HIS A 35 -44.62 -35.65 3.58
N THR A 36 -45.06 -35.42 2.34
CA THR A 36 -44.41 -34.57 1.35
C THR A 36 -44.42 -33.12 1.84
N SER A 37 -43.27 -32.59 2.23
CA SER A 37 -43.07 -31.13 2.33
C SER A 37 -41.88 -30.75 1.45
N THR A 38 -42.18 -29.93 0.45
CA THR A 38 -41.26 -29.44 -0.56
C THR A 38 -40.24 -28.51 0.09
N THR A 39 -39.12 -29.07 0.54
CA THR A 39 -37.97 -28.29 1.02
C THR A 39 -36.88 -28.40 -0.04
N THR A 40 -36.65 -27.32 -0.79
CA THR A 40 -35.56 -27.20 -1.76
C THR A 40 -34.23 -27.25 -1.01
N SER A 41 -33.75 -28.47 -0.81
CA SER A 41 -32.40 -28.76 -0.33
C SER A 41 -31.39 -28.21 -1.33
N ARG A 42 -30.49 -27.32 -0.89
CA ARG A 42 -29.28 -26.93 -1.64
C ARG A 42 -28.20 -28.01 -1.57
N VAL A 43 -28.60 -29.27 -1.65
CA VAL A 43 -27.67 -30.37 -1.92
C VAL A 43 -27.65 -30.51 -3.43
N LEU A 44 -26.46 -30.36 -4.03
CA LEU A 44 -26.24 -30.76 -5.42
C LEU A 44 -26.59 -32.25 -5.51
N SER A 45 -27.83 -32.54 -5.89
CA SER A 45 -28.20 -33.88 -6.32
C SER A 45 -27.37 -34.13 -7.56
N GLU A 46 -26.49 -35.13 -7.51
CA GLU A 46 -25.91 -35.70 -8.73
C GLU A 46 -27.09 -36.22 -9.55
N CYS A 47 -27.58 -35.41 -10.47
CA CYS A 47 -28.43 -35.89 -11.53
C CYS A 47 -27.52 -36.78 -12.39
N ASP A 48 -27.80 -38.08 -12.47
CA ASP A 48 -27.21 -38.96 -13.46
C ASP A 48 -27.59 -38.43 -14.85
N LEU A 49 -26.78 -37.51 -15.37
CA LEU A 49 -26.93 -37.01 -16.73
C LEU A 49 -26.76 -38.21 -17.64
N TYR A 50 -27.76 -38.49 -18.45
CA TYR A 50 -27.68 -39.48 -19.51
C TYR A 50 -26.53 -39.08 -20.47
N ILE A 51 -25.35 -39.64 -20.25
CA ILE A 51 -24.18 -39.47 -21.12
C ILE A 51 -24.44 -40.31 -22.36
N ARG A 52 -24.87 -39.68 -23.47
CA ARG A 52 -24.88 -40.37 -24.76
C ARG A 52 -23.45 -40.77 -25.11
N LYS A 53 -23.23 -42.07 -25.32
CA LYS A 53 -21.94 -42.63 -25.75
C LYS A 53 -21.71 -42.32 -27.23
N TYR A 54 -21.20 -41.12 -27.50
CA TYR A 54 -20.82 -40.64 -28.82
C TYR A 54 -19.36 -40.95 -29.18
N ASP A 55 -18.71 -41.86 -28.45
CA ASP A 55 -17.27 -42.13 -28.58
C ASP A 55 -16.84 -42.58 -29.99
N ASN A 56 -17.78 -43.10 -30.79
CA ASN A 56 -17.54 -43.59 -32.16
C ASN A 56 -18.10 -42.66 -33.25
N ASP A 57 -18.70 -41.54 -32.89
CA ASP A 57 -19.21 -40.56 -33.86
C ASP A 57 -18.04 -39.75 -34.43
N ALA A 58 -17.84 -39.81 -35.75
CA ALA A 58 -16.71 -39.18 -36.43
C ALA A 58 -16.70 -37.66 -36.24
N ASP A 59 -17.88 -37.03 -36.20
CA ASP A 59 -18.00 -35.59 -36.03
C ASP A 59 -17.64 -35.21 -34.59
N MET A 60 -18.15 -35.95 -33.60
CA MET A 60 -17.84 -35.71 -32.19
C MET A 60 -16.37 -35.97 -31.86
N LYS A 61 -15.74 -36.95 -32.53
CA LYS A 61 -14.30 -37.20 -32.42
C LYS A 61 -13.48 -36.01 -32.94
N SER A 62 -13.86 -35.45 -34.10
CA SER A 62 -13.17 -34.28 -34.67
C SER A 62 -13.31 -33.02 -33.81
N VAL A 63 -14.48 -32.81 -33.18
CA VAL A 63 -14.73 -31.70 -32.25
C VAL A 63 -13.87 -31.84 -31.00
N ARG A 64 -13.80 -33.05 -30.43
CA ARG A 64 -12.96 -33.35 -29.26
C ARG A 64 -11.48 -33.12 -29.56
N GLU A 65 -10.97 -33.66 -30.66
CA GLU A 65 -9.56 -33.48 -31.05
C GLU A 65 -9.21 -32.01 -31.29
N ASN A 66 -10.12 -31.22 -31.90
CA ASN A 66 -9.93 -29.79 -32.05
C ASN A 66 -9.94 -29.03 -30.73
N PHE A 67 -10.85 -29.38 -29.82
CA PHE A 67 -10.90 -28.79 -28.49
C PHE A 67 -9.64 -29.12 -27.69
N ASP A 68 -9.19 -30.38 -27.71
CA ASP A 68 -7.96 -30.82 -27.04
C ASP A 68 -6.74 -30.08 -27.60
N ARG A 69 -6.64 -29.94 -28.92
CA ARG A 69 -5.55 -29.18 -29.58
C ARG A 69 -5.55 -27.71 -29.18
N GLN A 70 -6.70 -27.04 -29.25
CA GLN A 70 -6.83 -25.62 -28.84
C GLN A 70 -6.53 -25.44 -27.34
N THR A 71 -6.99 -26.38 -26.52
CA THR A 71 -6.78 -26.36 -25.08
C THR A 71 -5.32 -26.54 -24.73
N SER A 72 -4.62 -27.50 -25.34
CA SER A 72 -3.17 -27.69 -25.19
C SER A 72 -2.38 -26.43 -25.58
N GLN A 73 -2.71 -25.81 -26.70
CA GLN A 73 -2.03 -24.57 -27.12
C GLN A 73 -2.24 -23.43 -26.10
N ARG A 74 -3.46 -23.26 -25.59
CA ARG A 74 -3.73 -22.25 -24.54
C ARG A 74 -3.00 -22.54 -23.23
N PHE A 75 -2.81 -23.81 -22.89
CA PHE A 75 -2.03 -24.20 -21.72
C PHE A 75 -0.56 -23.85 -21.89
N GLU A 76 0.05 -24.15 -23.03
CA GLU A 76 1.45 -23.78 -23.33
C GLU A 76 1.64 -22.25 -23.30
N GLU A 77 0.75 -21.48 -23.94
CA GLU A 77 0.78 -20.01 -23.89
C GLU A 77 0.59 -19.46 -22.47
N TYR A 78 -0.22 -20.11 -21.64
CA TYR A 78 -0.39 -19.74 -20.23
C TYR A 78 0.86 -20.05 -19.41
N GLU A 79 1.49 -21.22 -19.61
CA GLU A 79 2.71 -21.61 -18.92
C GLU A 79 3.86 -20.64 -19.23
N GLU A 80 4.05 -20.29 -20.50
CA GLU A 80 5.08 -19.33 -20.91
C GLU A 80 4.84 -17.93 -20.31
N ARG A 81 3.58 -17.44 -20.29
CA ARG A 81 3.23 -16.16 -19.63
C ARG A 81 3.45 -16.18 -18.12
N ILE A 82 3.24 -17.33 -17.47
CA ILE A 82 3.39 -17.51 -16.03
C ILE A 82 4.87 -17.63 -15.64
N LYS A 83 5.71 -18.21 -16.52
CA LYS A 83 7.13 -18.46 -16.27
C LYS A 83 7.91 -17.18 -15.95
N ASP A 84 7.74 -16.12 -16.74
CA ASP A 84 8.36 -14.80 -16.48
C ASP A 84 7.91 -14.22 -15.13
N LYS A 85 6.61 -14.28 -14.82
CA LYS A 85 6.07 -13.80 -13.55
C LYS A 85 6.60 -14.59 -12.35
N ARG A 86 6.73 -15.91 -12.49
CA ARG A 86 7.33 -16.78 -11.45
C ARG A 86 8.81 -16.45 -11.25
N GLN A 87 9.55 -16.23 -12.34
CA GLN A 87 10.97 -15.87 -12.29
C GLN A 87 11.17 -14.53 -11.58
N LYS A 88 10.43 -13.48 -11.95
CA LYS A 88 10.48 -12.16 -11.29
C LYS A 88 10.19 -12.23 -9.79
N ARG A 89 9.18 -13.01 -9.39
CA ARG A 89 8.86 -13.19 -7.96
C ARG A 89 9.94 -13.97 -7.21
N LYS A 90 10.59 -14.94 -7.86
CA LYS A 90 11.71 -15.70 -7.29
C LYS A 90 12.91 -14.79 -7.07
N GLU A 91 13.30 -14.01 -8.07
CA GLU A 91 14.39 -13.03 -7.97
C GLU A 91 14.13 -11.97 -6.90
N GLN A 92 12.90 -11.46 -6.80
CA GLN A 92 12.53 -10.52 -5.74
C GLN A 92 12.62 -11.15 -4.35
N ARG A 93 12.19 -12.42 -4.21
CA ARG A 93 12.32 -13.17 -2.96
C ARG A 93 13.78 -13.39 -2.60
N ASP A 94 14.61 -13.79 -3.55
CA ASP A 94 16.05 -14.04 -3.32
C ASP A 94 16.77 -12.74 -2.91
N LYS A 95 16.45 -11.61 -3.54
CA LYS A 95 16.92 -10.27 -3.13
C LYS A 95 16.49 -9.91 -1.71
N ASN A 96 15.23 -10.16 -1.36
CA ASN A 96 14.73 -9.91 -0.02
C ASN A 96 15.41 -10.80 1.03
N ILE A 97 15.63 -12.08 0.71
CA ILE A 97 16.36 -13.03 1.57
C ILE A 97 17.80 -12.55 1.77
N GLN A 98 18.50 -12.14 0.71
CA GLN A 98 19.85 -11.61 0.79
C GLN A 98 19.91 -10.37 1.69
N LYS A 99 18.95 -9.45 1.56
CA LYS A 99 18.82 -8.27 2.43
C LYS A 99 18.57 -8.63 3.90
N ILE A 100 17.78 -9.68 4.16
CA ILE A 100 17.55 -10.19 5.52
C ILE A 100 18.83 -10.79 6.09
N ILE A 101 19.57 -11.59 5.31
CA ILE A 101 20.84 -12.20 5.74
C ILE A 101 21.89 -11.13 6.01
N GLU A 102 22.03 -10.13 5.13
CA GLU A 102 22.95 -9.01 5.33
C GLU A 102 22.58 -8.20 6.58
N LYS A 103 21.28 -7.94 6.80
CA LYS A 103 20.80 -7.28 8.01
C LYS A 103 21.08 -8.10 9.26
N ASP A 104 20.76 -9.39 9.28
CA ASP A 104 21.03 -10.31 10.40
C ASP A 104 22.53 -10.41 10.69
N ARG A 105 23.38 -10.42 9.66
CA ARG A 105 24.85 -10.39 9.81
C ARG A 105 25.33 -9.09 10.43
N MET A 106 24.78 -7.95 10.00
CA MET A 106 25.10 -6.65 10.59
C MET A 106 24.65 -6.59 12.05
N ASP A 107 23.43 -7.02 12.35
CA ASP A 107 22.85 -7.06 13.70
C ASP A 107 23.66 -8.01 14.61
N LYS A 108 24.09 -9.19 14.12
CA LYS A 108 25.01 -10.09 14.83
C LYS A 108 26.38 -9.47 15.06
N SER A 109 26.95 -8.80 14.06
CA SER A 109 28.24 -8.11 14.23
C SER A 109 28.17 -6.96 15.23
N LEU A 110 27.02 -6.29 15.32
CA LEU A 110 26.76 -5.26 16.32
C LEU A 110 26.56 -5.89 17.70
N ALA A 111 25.82 -6.98 17.80
CA ALA A 111 25.64 -7.74 19.04
C ALA A 111 27.00 -8.27 19.56
N GLU A 112 27.83 -8.86 18.70
CA GLU A 112 29.19 -9.31 19.05
C GLU A 112 30.09 -8.14 19.46
N LYS A 113 30.02 -6.98 18.78
CA LYS A 113 30.78 -5.79 19.20
C LYS A 113 30.31 -5.24 20.54
N VAL A 114 29.01 -5.28 20.80
CA VAL A 114 28.42 -4.87 22.08
C VAL A 114 28.80 -5.87 23.17
N GLU A 115 28.75 -7.17 22.92
CA GLU A 115 29.13 -8.23 23.85
C GLU A 115 30.64 -8.22 24.13
N LYS A 116 31.48 -8.01 23.10
CA LYS A 116 32.92 -7.84 23.25
C LYS A 116 33.27 -6.54 23.96
N CYS A 117 32.52 -5.46 23.73
CA CYS A 117 32.62 -4.24 24.54
C CYS A 117 32.21 -4.51 26.00
N CYS A 118 31.18 -5.32 26.24
CA CYS A 118 30.71 -5.69 27.57
C CYS A 118 31.70 -6.63 28.30
N LEU A 119 32.35 -7.54 27.58
CA LEU A 119 33.39 -8.45 28.10
C LEU A 119 34.73 -7.73 28.35
N ILE A 120 35.09 -6.76 27.51
CA ILE A 120 36.25 -5.88 27.74
C ILE A 120 35.94 -4.88 28.87
N CYS A 121 34.67 -4.51 29.06
CA CYS A 121 34.19 -3.68 30.16
C CYS A 121 34.13 -4.40 31.51
N GLY A 122 33.74 -5.68 31.51
CA GLY A 122 33.52 -6.48 32.71
C GLY A 122 34.81 -7.03 33.34
N CYS A 123 35.91 -7.10 32.59
CA CYS A 123 37.19 -7.65 33.05
C CYS A 123 38.32 -6.62 33.20
N GLY A 124 37.97 -5.35 33.49
CA GLY A 124 38.91 -4.28 33.81
C GLY A 124 38.71 -3.71 35.22
N LEU A 125 38.49 -4.57 36.22
CA LEU A 125 38.44 -4.18 37.64
C LEU A 125 39.83 -3.74 38.11
N GLY A 126 40.17 -2.48 37.86
CA GLY A 126 41.42 -1.87 38.28
C GLY A 126 41.64 -0.44 37.78
N GLY A 127 40.63 0.43 37.86
CA GLY A 127 40.81 1.84 37.50
C GLY A 127 39.52 2.65 37.45
N VAL A 128 39.13 3.21 38.59
CA VAL A 128 37.91 4.03 38.76
C VAL A 128 37.93 5.35 37.95
N ALA A 129 39.06 5.70 37.33
CA ALA A 129 39.19 6.95 36.56
C ALA A 129 39.07 6.80 35.03
N ALA A 130 39.39 5.64 34.45
CA ALA A 130 39.38 5.44 32.98
C ALA A 130 38.05 4.87 32.45
N SER A 131 37.25 4.25 33.32
CA SER A 131 36.00 3.57 32.99
C SER A 131 34.83 4.52 32.72
N VAL A 132 34.80 5.72 33.32
CA VAL A 132 33.71 6.69 33.12
C VAL A 132 33.73 7.31 31.71
N GLY A 133 34.93 7.49 31.12
CA GLY A 133 35.08 8.02 29.75
C GLY A 133 34.81 6.99 28.65
N LEU A 134 35.22 5.73 28.86
CA LEU A 134 35.11 4.69 27.83
C LEU A 134 33.72 4.00 27.83
N PHE A 135 33.08 3.81 29.00
CA PHE A 135 31.75 3.18 29.07
C PHE A 135 30.59 4.16 28.86
N GLY A 136 30.78 5.44 29.15
CA GLY A 136 29.84 6.49 28.77
C GLY A 136 29.67 6.57 27.24
N GLY A 137 30.76 6.61 26.48
CA GLY A 137 30.70 6.75 25.02
C GLY A 137 30.04 5.58 24.28
N LEU A 138 30.41 4.34 24.63
CA LEU A 138 29.92 3.14 23.93
C LEU A 138 28.48 2.78 24.28
N GLY A 139 28.05 2.96 25.54
CA GLY A 139 26.68 2.69 25.96
C GLY A 139 25.66 3.64 25.32
N ILE A 140 25.98 4.94 25.24
CA ILE A 140 25.08 5.94 24.67
C ILE A 140 25.01 5.80 23.14
N TYR A 141 26.11 5.44 22.48
CA TYR A 141 26.10 5.17 21.04
C TYR A 141 25.19 3.98 20.70
N GLY A 142 25.26 2.89 21.48
CA GLY A 142 24.36 1.74 21.37
C GLY A 142 22.89 2.07 21.66
N TRP A 143 22.64 2.93 22.66
CA TRP A 143 21.30 3.44 22.93
C TRP A 143 20.77 4.31 21.78
N LYS A 144 21.61 5.17 21.21
CA LYS A 144 21.24 6.03 20.08
C LYS A 144 20.84 5.21 18.86
N THR A 145 21.61 4.19 18.49
CA THR A 145 21.27 3.31 17.36
C THR A 145 19.99 2.51 17.60
N ALA A 146 19.80 1.98 18.80
CA ALA A 146 18.55 1.30 19.18
C ALA A 146 17.34 2.25 19.14
N ALA A 147 17.47 3.45 19.73
CA ALA A 147 16.43 4.46 19.76
C ALA A 147 16.07 4.98 18.35
N LEU A 148 17.06 5.14 17.46
CA LEU A 148 16.83 5.50 16.05
C LEU A 148 16.07 4.39 15.31
N ALA A 149 16.38 3.12 15.56
CA ALA A 149 15.66 2.00 14.96
C ALA A 149 14.19 1.98 15.41
N THR A 150 13.93 2.12 16.72
CA THR A 150 12.57 2.17 17.26
C THR A 150 11.81 3.40 16.79
N ALA A 151 12.45 4.57 16.73
CA ALA A 151 11.83 5.80 16.24
C ALA A 151 11.44 5.70 14.76
N LYS A 152 12.28 5.09 13.91
CA LYS A 152 11.95 4.86 12.51
C LYS A 152 10.80 3.87 12.34
N GLU A 153 10.74 2.80 13.13
CA GLU A 153 9.62 1.85 13.09
C GLU A 153 8.31 2.52 13.54
N ALA A 154 8.32 3.28 14.64
CA ALA A 154 7.14 4.02 15.12
C ALA A 154 6.71 5.13 14.15
N ALA A 155 7.64 5.72 13.41
CA ALA A 155 7.35 6.76 12.43
C ALA A 155 6.69 6.23 11.16
N LYS A 156 6.73 4.93 10.85
CA LYS A 156 6.15 4.39 9.60
C LYS A 156 4.66 4.64 9.49
N ASP A 157 3.91 4.36 10.55
CA ASP A 157 2.44 4.53 10.52
C ASP A 157 2.06 6.02 10.41
N ALA A 158 2.79 6.88 11.14
CA ALA A 158 2.61 8.33 11.07
C ALA A 158 3.03 8.92 9.70
N ALA A 159 4.11 8.40 9.11
CA ALA A 159 4.60 8.81 7.80
C ALA A 159 3.66 8.36 6.68
N MET A 160 3.08 7.16 6.76
CA MET A 160 2.06 6.72 5.80
C MET A 160 0.80 7.59 5.88
N ALA A 161 0.32 7.90 7.09
CA ALA A 161 -0.83 8.77 7.27
C ALA A 161 -0.57 10.20 6.76
N ALA A 162 0.59 10.77 7.06
CA ALA A 162 1.00 12.08 6.56
C ALA A 162 1.17 12.08 5.03
N GLY A 163 1.76 11.02 4.48
CA GLY A 163 1.94 10.81 3.05
C GLY A 163 0.61 10.79 2.30
N GLU A 164 -0.39 10.05 2.80
CA GLU A 164 -1.70 9.99 2.13
C GLU A 164 -2.42 11.35 2.14
N VAL A 165 -2.36 12.09 3.24
CA VAL A 165 -2.92 13.44 3.32
C VAL A 165 -2.21 14.38 2.34
N ALA A 166 -0.88 14.32 2.27
CA ALA A 166 -0.08 15.11 1.34
C ALA A 166 -0.37 14.75 -0.12
N ARG A 167 -0.52 13.45 -0.43
CA ARG A 167 -0.87 12.90 -1.74
C ARG A 167 -2.18 13.47 -2.26
N LEU A 168 -3.23 13.37 -1.43
CA LEU A 168 -4.57 13.83 -1.80
C LEU A 168 -4.60 15.35 -2.01
N LYS A 169 -3.92 16.11 -1.14
CA LYS A 169 -3.86 17.56 -1.27
C LYS A 169 -3.10 17.98 -2.53
N ALA A 170 -1.86 17.52 -2.68
CA ALA A 170 -1.00 17.89 -3.80
C ALA A 170 -1.56 17.40 -5.14
N GLY A 171 -2.12 16.19 -5.19
CA GLY A 171 -2.77 15.65 -6.38
C GLY A 171 -3.97 16.48 -6.83
N LYS A 172 -4.86 16.85 -5.90
CA LYS A 172 -6.01 17.72 -6.22
C LYS A 172 -5.56 19.09 -6.71
N ASP A 173 -4.64 19.73 -5.99
CA ASP A 173 -4.14 21.06 -6.33
C ASP A 173 -3.46 21.06 -7.71
N ALA A 174 -2.72 20.00 -8.03
CA ALA A 174 -2.08 19.83 -9.33
C ALA A 174 -3.08 19.61 -10.47
N VAL A 175 -4.12 18.79 -10.27
CA VAL A 175 -5.18 18.61 -11.28
C VAL A 175 -5.92 19.92 -11.52
N ILE A 176 -6.27 20.65 -10.46
CA ILE A 176 -6.93 21.97 -10.57
C ILE A 176 -6.06 22.95 -11.36
N ALA A 177 -4.77 23.04 -11.03
CA ALA A 177 -3.83 23.91 -11.72
C ALA A 177 -3.67 23.52 -13.20
N GLY A 178 -3.62 22.22 -13.49
CA GLY A 178 -3.56 21.69 -14.85
C GLY A 178 -4.79 22.05 -15.68
N ILE A 179 -5.99 21.92 -15.10
CA ILE A 179 -7.25 22.27 -15.78
C ILE A 179 -7.31 23.76 -16.09
N ILE A 180 -6.97 24.61 -15.12
CA ILE A 180 -6.96 26.07 -15.32
C ILE A 180 -5.95 26.46 -16.41
N LYS A 181 -4.78 25.81 -16.44
CA LYS A 181 -3.74 26.12 -17.42
C LYS A 181 -4.09 25.67 -18.84
N GLU A 182 -4.58 24.44 -18.99
CA GLU A 182 -4.83 23.84 -20.30
C GLU A 182 -6.16 24.32 -20.89
N PHE A 183 -7.25 24.20 -20.14
CA PHE A 183 -8.59 24.50 -20.63
C PHE A 183 -9.00 25.96 -20.42
N ARG A 184 -8.24 26.73 -19.64
CA ARG A 184 -8.58 28.10 -19.22
C ARG A 184 -9.95 28.19 -18.52
N VAL A 185 -10.41 27.11 -17.92
CA VAL A 185 -11.67 27.06 -17.17
C VAL A 185 -11.37 27.29 -15.70
N SER A 186 -12.12 28.20 -15.07
CA SER A 186 -12.09 28.36 -13.62
C SER A 186 -12.78 27.17 -12.95
N THR A 187 -12.07 26.45 -12.09
CA THR A 187 -12.65 25.36 -11.27
C THR A 187 -13.47 25.88 -10.09
N VAL A 188 -13.30 27.17 -9.73
CA VAL A 188 -14.03 27.86 -8.65
C VAL A 188 -15.33 28.42 -9.22
N GLY A 189 -16.46 28.06 -8.60
CA GLY A 189 -17.80 28.45 -9.04
C GLY A 189 -18.48 27.46 -10.00
N VAL A 190 -17.83 26.33 -10.30
CA VAL A 190 -18.41 25.22 -11.09
C VAL A 190 -18.82 24.09 -10.13
N PRO A 191 -20.13 23.93 -9.82
CA PRO A 191 -20.60 23.02 -8.77
C PRO A 191 -20.18 21.56 -8.97
N ARG A 192 -20.12 21.09 -10.23
CA ARG A 192 -19.73 19.70 -10.56
C ARG A 192 -18.25 19.45 -10.27
N LEU A 193 -17.36 20.36 -10.68
CA LEU A 193 -15.93 20.24 -10.43
C LEU A 193 -15.62 20.34 -8.93
N GLU A 194 -16.24 21.29 -8.23
CA GLU A 194 -16.10 21.43 -6.77
C GLU A 194 -16.54 20.16 -6.02
N SER A 195 -17.66 19.55 -6.43
CA SER A 195 -18.13 18.28 -5.83
C SER A 195 -17.13 17.14 -6.06
N LEU A 196 -16.58 17.01 -7.26
CA LEU A 196 -15.61 15.96 -7.60
C LEU A 196 -14.30 16.07 -6.80
N PHE A 197 -13.82 17.30 -6.58
CA PHE A 197 -12.63 17.53 -5.75
C PHE A 197 -12.91 17.33 -4.26
N THR A 198 -14.16 17.54 -3.82
CA THR A 198 -14.58 17.28 -2.43
C THR A 198 -14.71 15.78 -2.15
N GLU A 199 -15.18 14.97 -3.11
CA GLU A 199 -15.37 13.52 -2.98
C GLU A 199 -14.09 12.68 -3.12
N ASN A 200 -12.91 13.30 -3.26
CA ASN A 200 -11.62 12.63 -3.51
C ASN A 200 -11.52 11.85 -4.85
N THR A 201 -12.38 12.15 -5.83
CA THR A 201 -12.39 11.45 -7.14
C THR A 201 -11.54 12.16 -8.21
N TYR A 202 -10.48 12.87 -7.82
CA TYR A 202 -9.65 13.68 -8.72
C TYR A 202 -8.81 12.86 -9.71
N ASN A 203 -8.72 11.54 -9.52
CA ASN A 203 -8.00 10.62 -10.39
C ASN A 203 -8.90 9.96 -11.45
N ILE A 204 -10.22 10.23 -11.43
CA ILE A 204 -11.16 9.63 -12.38
C ILE A 204 -11.28 10.53 -13.61
N VAL A 205 -10.46 10.24 -14.63
CA VAL A 205 -10.37 10.98 -15.89
C VAL A 205 -11.75 11.19 -16.53
N ILE A 206 -12.56 10.14 -16.64
CA ILE A 206 -13.88 10.19 -17.28
C ILE A 206 -14.79 11.23 -16.60
N LYS A 207 -14.88 11.22 -15.27
CA LYS A 207 -15.75 12.16 -14.52
C LYS A 207 -15.32 13.61 -14.69
N ILE A 208 -14.00 13.84 -14.72
CA ILE A 208 -13.44 15.17 -14.93
C ILE A 208 -13.70 15.63 -16.37
N ALA A 209 -13.50 14.75 -17.35
CA ALA A 209 -13.77 15.04 -18.75
C ALA A 209 -15.26 15.33 -19.00
N GLU A 210 -16.16 14.56 -18.40
CA GLU A 210 -17.61 14.80 -18.43
C GLU A 210 -17.95 16.17 -17.84
N ALA A 211 -17.46 16.48 -16.64
CA ALA A 211 -17.73 17.76 -15.98
C ALA A 211 -17.22 18.96 -16.80
N ILE A 212 -16.06 18.83 -17.45
CA ILE A 212 -15.51 19.85 -18.34
C ILE A 212 -16.32 19.97 -19.63
N ASN A 213 -16.77 18.83 -20.17
CA ASN A 213 -17.57 18.79 -21.39
C ASN A 213 -19.00 19.32 -21.17
N ASP A 214 -19.57 19.21 -19.97
CA ASP A 214 -20.85 19.82 -19.63
C ASP A 214 -20.80 21.35 -19.59
N GLU A 215 -19.65 21.92 -19.20
CA GLU A 215 -19.39 23.37 -19.29
C GLU A 215 -19.22 23.81 -20.75
N TYR A 216 -18.82 22.90 -21.64
CA TYR A 216 -18.77 23.17 -23.08
C TYR A 216 -20.17 23.15 -23.69
N ASN A 217 -20.73 24.34 -23.90
CA ASN A 217 -21.92 24.50 -24.73
C ASN A 217 -21.54 25.06 -26.11
N ALA A 218 -21.63 24.23 -27.15
CA ALA A 218 -21.32 24.60 -28.53
C ALA A 218 -22.09 25.85 -29.00
N SER A 219 -23.33 26.06 -28.55
CA SER A 219 -24.12 27.24 -28.90
C SER A 219 -23.58 28.54 -28.29
N SER A 220 -22.97 28.47 -27.10
CA SER A 220 -22.30 29.62 -26.47
C SER A 220 -20.95 29.97 -27.11
N CYS A 221 -20.28 29.00 -27.73
CA CYS A 221 -19.00 29.22 -28.42
C CYS A 221 -19.16 29.80 -29.84
N LEU A 222 -20.37 29.75 -30.42
CA LEU A 222 -20.66 30.28 -31.77
C LEU A 222 -21.04 31.77 -31.77
N LEU A 223 -21.45 32.32 -30.63
CA LEU A 223 -21.83 33.72 -30.54
C LEU A 223 -20.58 34.58 -30.29
N HIS A 224 -20.27 35.43 -31.26
CA HIS A 224 -19.19 36.44 -31.28
C HIS A 224 -19.37 37.56 -30.23
N ARG A 225 -19.88 37.22 -29.04
CA ARG A 225 -19.86 38.09 -27.86
C ARG A 225 -18.49 37.90 -27.18
N PRO A 226 -17.94 38.89 -26.46
CA PRO A 226 -16.70 38.69 -25.72
C PRO A 226 -16.92 37.53 -24.76
N VAL A 227 -16.40 36.36 -25.13
CA VAL A 227 -16.48 35.18 -24.29
C VAL A 227 -15.57 35.49 -23.11
N ALA A 228 -16.07 35.32 -21.90
CA ALA A 228 -15.24 35.51 -20.70
C ALA A 228 -13.97 34.67 -20.84
N ASP A 229 -12.83 35.19 -20.36
CA ASP A 229 -11.50 34.55 -20.42
C ASP A 229 -11.47 33.12 -19.79
N ASN A 230 -12.56 32.71 -19.14
CA ASN A 230 -12.71 31.50 -18.34
C ASN A 230 -13.46 30.37 -19.07
N SER A 231 -13.69 30.48 -20.38
CA SER A 231 -14.41 29.45 -21.16
C SER A 231 -13.47 28.47 -21.86
N ILE A 232 -13.94 27.25 -22.10
CA ILE A 232 -13.22 26.23 -22.87
C ILE A 232 -13.24 26.47 -24.40
N CYS A 233 -14.09 27.37 -24.89
CA CYS A 233 -14.28 27.62 -26.33
C CYS A 233 -12.97 27.91 -27.11
N PRO A 234 -12.02 28.74 -26.61
CA PRO A 234 -10.77 29.01 -27.32
C PRO A 234 -9.93 27.75 -27.49
N TRP A 235 -9.87 26.89 -26.46
CA TRP A 235 -9.13 25.63 -26.51
C TRP A 235 -9.74 24.67 -27.53
N VAL A 236 -11.07 24.53 -27.56
CA VAL A 236 -11.76 23.67 -28.54
C VAL A 236 -11.50 24.15 -29.97
N LEU A 237 -11.55 25.47 -30.19
CA LEU A 237 -11.27 26.05 -31.51
C LEU A 237 -9.83 25.74 -31.95
N GLU A 238 -8.84 25.96 -31.09
CA GLU A 238 -7.43 25.67 -31.37
C GLU A 238 -7.21 24.19 -31.75
N LYS A 239 -7.75 23.26 -30.95
CA LYS A 239 -7.61 21.83 -31.23
C LYS A 239 -8.36 21.40 -32.49
N SER A 240 -9.51 22.00 -32.78
CA SER A 240 -10.29 21.71 -33.99
C SER A 240 -9.57 22.13 -35.27
N LEU A 241 -8.85 23.26 -35.24
CA LEU A 241 -8.03 23.73 -36.36
C LEU A 241 -6.82 22.81 -36.57
N ALA A 242 -6.13 22.43 -35.49
CA ALA A 242 -5.01 21.48 -35.56
C ALA A 242 -5.44 20.10 -36.09
N ALA A 243 -6.67 19.66 -35.80
CA ALA A 243 -7.20 18.39 -36.31
C ALA A 243 -7.53 18.40 -37.81
N GLN A 244 -7.84 19.57 -38.41
CA GLN A 244 -8.10 19.69 -39.85
C GLN A 244 -6.84 19.51 -40.70
N GLU A 245 -5.64 19.67 -40.12
CA GLU A 245 -4.37 19.44 -40.80
C GLU A 245 -4.03 17.94 -40.97
N ILE A 246 -4.77 17.04 -40.32
CA ILE A 246 -4.55 15.59 -40.34
C ILE A 246 -5.60 14.92 -41.25
N PRO A 247 -5.21 14.35 -42.41
CA PRO A 247 -6.17 13.74 -43.33
C PRO A 247 -6.89 12.52 -42.70
N GLY A 248 -8.23 12.56 -42.66
CA GLY A 248 -9.08 11.40 -42.34
C GLY A 248 -9.55 11.26 -40.89
N ASN A 249 -9.27 12.21 -39.99
CA ASN A 249 -9.72 12.14 -38.59
C ASN A 249 -10.95 13.02 -38.33
N ALA A 250 -11.98 12.46 -37.70
CA ALA A 250 -13.14 13.23 -37.24
C ALA A 250 -12.83 13.85 -35.87
N PHE A 251 -12.85 15.19 -35.78
CA PHE A 251 -12.63 15.89 -34.51
C PHE A 251 -13.79 15.63 -33.54
N SER A 252 -13.49 15.03 -32.38
CA SER A 252 -14.42 14.86 -31.27
C SER A 252 -13.93 15.68 -30.09
N THR A 253 -14.68 16.71 -29.71
CA THR A 253 -14.36 17.57 -28.57
C THR A 253 -14.17 16.76 -27.28
N TYR A 254 -15.08 15.82 -27.01
CA TYR A 254 -15.02 14.99 -25.81
C TYR A 254 -13.75 14.13 -25.76
N ASN A 255 -13.40 13.44 -26.86
CA ASN A 255 -12.20 12.59 -26.90
C ASN A 255 -10.93 13.42 -26.68
N SER A 256 -10.86 14.63 -27.25
CA SER A 256 -9.73 15.53 -27.02
C SER A 256 -9.65 15.99 -25.57
N ILE A 257 -10.78 16.28 -24.92
CA ILE A 257 -10.84 16.63 -23.50
C ILE A 257 -10.37 15.44 -22.66
N GLU A 258 -10.87 14.23 -22.93
CA GLU A 258 -10.50 13.01 -22.20
C GLU A 258 -8.99 12.74 -22.26
N VAL A 259 -8.37 12.88 -23.44
CA VAL A 259 -6.92 12.71 -23.61
C VAL A 259 -6.15 13.77 -22.81
N ALA A 260 -6.53 15.05 -22.92
CA ALA A 260 -5.86 16.13 -22.21
C ALA A 260 -6.00 16.02 -20.68
N VAL A 261 -7.20 15.67 -20.19
CA VAL A 261 -7.43 15.37 -18.76
C VAL A 261 -6.60 14.16 -18.33
N GLY A 262 -6.49 13.12 -19.15
CA GLY A 262 -5.65 11.96 -18.89
C GLY A 262 -4.20 12.36 -18.62
N THR A 263 -3.63 13.22 -19.47
CA THR A 263 -2.27 13.75 -19.28
C THR A 263 -2.15 14.55 -17.98
N ILE A 264 -3.11 15.43 -17.69
CA ILE A 264 -3.11 16.23 -16.45
C ILE A 264 -3.15 15.34 -15.21
N VAL A 265 -3.98 14.29 -15.22
CA VAL A 265 -4.08 13.35 -14.09
C VAL A 265 -2.78 12.57 -13.91
N THR A 266 -2.15 12.11 -15.01
CA THR A 266 -0.84 11.45 -14.94
C THR A 266 0.24 12.38 -14.38
N ASP A 267 0.31 13.63 -14.84
CA ASP A 267 1.26 14.61 -14.33
C ASP A 267 1.01 14.91 -12.85
N ALA A 268 -0.26 15.04 -12.45
CA ALA A 268 -0.64 15.25 -11.06
C ALA A 268 -0.32 14.04 -10.16
N GLU A 269 -0.36 12.82 -10.68
CA GLU A 269 0.07 11.61 -9.95
C GLU A 269 1.55 11.69 -9.61
N THR A 270 2.41 12.13 -10.53
CA THR A 270 3.84 12.33 -10.23
C THR A 270 4.08 13.41 -9.16
N VAL A 271 3.27 14.47 -9.14
CA VAL A 271 3.33 15.51 -8.12
C VAL A 271 2.89 14.95 -6.76
N ALA A 272 1.83 14.13 -6.75
CA ALA A 272 1.31 13.49 -5.56
C ALA A 272 2.33 12.48 -4.97
N GLU A 273 3.02 11.70 -5.81
CA GLU A 273 4.09 10.79 -5.39
C GLU A 273 5.25 11.54 -4.74
N ARG A 274 5.74 12.63 -5.36
CA ARG A 274 6.78 13.48 -4.75
C ARG A 274 6.35 14.08 -3.40
N ALA A 275 5.08 14.44 -3.27
CA ALA A 275 4.54 14.94 -2.02
C ALA A 275 4.51 13.87 -0.92
N VAL A 276 4.24 12.60 -1.27
CA VAL A 276 4.36 11.47 -0.35
C VAL A 276 5.80 11.33 0.12
N GLU A 277 6.76 11.28 -0.80
CA GLU A 277 8.19 11.14 -0.47
C GLU A 277 8.64 12.26 0.48
N THR A 278 8.33 13.50 0.15
CA THR A 278 8.68 14.68 0.96
C THR A 278 8.07 14.58 2.37
N ALA A 279 6.77 14.28 2.48
CA ALA A 279 6.10 14.19 3.78
C ALA A 279 6.62 13.02 4.62
N THR A 280 6.96 11.89 3.98
CA THR A 280 7.55 10.74 4.68
C THR A 280 8.95 11.04 5.20
N ASP A 281 9.78 11.71 4.40
CA ASP A 281 11.12 12.13 4.79
C ASP A 281 11.08 13.14 5.93
N GLU A 282 10.19 14.14 5.87
CA GLU A 282 10.00 15.10 6.97
C GLU A 282 9.58 14.42 8.27
N ALA A 283 8.67 13.45 8.21
CA ALA A 283 8.22 12.69 9.39
C ALA A 283 9.35 11.84 10.00
N ILE A 284 10.18 11.21 9.15
CA ILE A 284 11.35 10.44 9.58
C ILE A 284 12.40 11.38 10.19
N GLN A 285 12.71 12.50 9.54
CA GLN A 285 13.68 13.49 10.03
C GLN A 285 13.26 14.09 11.37
N ARG A 286 11.96 14.40 11.55
CA ARG A 286 11.43 14.86 12.84
C ARG A 286 11.68 13.84 13.95
N SER A 287 11.47 12.56 13.66
CA SER A 287 11.67 11.47 14.62
C SER A 287 13.15 11.28 14.96
N ILE A 288 14.04 11.41 13.97
CA ILE A 288 15.50 11.39 14.18
C ILE A 288 15.94 12.58 15.04
N GLY A 289 15.45 13.79 14.73
CA GLY A 289 15.78 15.01 15.47
C GLY A 289 15.43 14.94 16.96
N VAL A 290 14.32 14.27 17.32
CA VAL A 290 13.95 14.02 18.73
C VAL A 290 14.97 13.10 19.42
N VAL A 291 15.46 12.06 18.73
CA VAL A 291 16.47 11.16 19.28
C VAL A 291 17.82 11.88 19.44
N ASP A 292 18.22 12.66 18.44
CA ASP A 292 19.46 13.44 18.49
C ASP A 292 19.45 14.50 19.60
N ALA A 293 18.32 15.18 19.80
CA ALA A 293 18.15 16.13 20.91
C ALA A 293 18.29 15.46 22.28
N LYS A 294 17.64 14.29 22.47
CA LYS A 294 17.79 13.52 23.72
C LYS A 294 19.22 13.02 23.92
N TYR A 295 19.88 12.56 22.84
CA TYR A 295 21.28 12.16 22.89
C TYR A 295 22.20 13.30 23.32
N ALA A 296 22.01 14.50 22.77
CA ALA A 296 22.78 15.69 23.15
C ALA A 296 22.59 16.03 24.64
N ILE A 297 21.36 15.97 25.15
CA ILE A 297 21.06 16.20 26.58
C ILE A 297 21.81 15.19 27.45
N CYS A 298 21.80 13.90 27.10
CA CYS A 298 22.53 12.87 27.82
C CYS A 298 24.05 13.12 27.82
N GLN A 299 24.61 13.53 26.70
CA GLN A 299 26.03 13.89 26.59
C GLN A 299 26.38 15.07 27.50
N THR A 300 25.58 16.14 27.48
CA THR A 300 25.79 17.31 28.34
C THR A 300 25.72 16.96 29.83
N ALA A 301 24.75 16.13 30.23
CA ALA A 301 24.62 15.69 31.63
C ALA A 301 25.85 14.90 32.11
N ILE A 302 26.41 14.05 31.24
CA ILE A 302 27.62 13.27 31.55
C ILE A 302 28.84 14.17 31.65
N ILE A 303 29.03 15.09 30.72
CA ILE A 303 30.13 16.07 30.78
C ILE A 303 30.05 16.89 32.07
N ALA A 304 28.86 17.39 32.42
CA ALA A 304 28.66 18.15 33.66
C ALA A 304 29.01 17.30 34.91
N SER A 305 28.63 16.02 34.92
CA SER A 305 28.95 15.09 36.00
C SER A 305 30.46 14.85 36.12
N VAL A 306 31.17 14.66 35.00
CA VAL A 306 32.63 14.49 34.96
C VAL A 306 33.34 15.75 35.46
N VAL A 307 32.91 16.93 35.01
CA VAL A 307 33.47 18.22 35.45
C VAL A 307 33.30 18.39 36.96
N ALA A 308 32.11 18.12 37.51
CA ALA A 308 31.85 18.23 38.94
C ALA A 308 32.74 17.29 39.79
N ILE A 309 33.02 16.08 39.29
CA ILE A 309 33.95 15.15 39.96
C ILE A 309 35.37 15.73 39.94
N LEU A 310 35.85 16.20 38.79
CA LEU A 310 37.21 16.75 38.63
C LEU A 310 37.44 18.00 39.48
N THR A 311 36.45 18.89 39.58
CA THR A 311 36.56 20.11 40.42
C THR A 311 36.54 19.79 41.91
N ASN A 312 35.84 18.72 42.33
CA ASN A 312 35.83 18.29 43.73
C ASN A 312 37.15 17.62 44.16
N THR A 313 37.86 16.98 43.23
CA THR A 313 39.18 16.36 43.52
C THR A 313 40.33 17.36 43.68
N GLN A 314 40.17 18.63 43.28
CA GLN A 314 41.18 19.67 43.48
C GLN A 314 41.09 20.42 44.83
N ASN A 315 40.04 20.17 45.61
CA ASN A 315 39.79 20.85 46.90
C ASN A 315 40.13 20.01 48.14
N TYR A 316 40.89 18.91 47.98
CA TYR A 316 41.43 18.08 49.06
C TYR A 316 42.95 18.02 49.01
#